data_AF-A0A0V0Q2Z2-F1
#
_entry.id   AF-A0A0V0Q2Z2-F1
#
_cell.length_a   1.000
_cell.length_b   1.000
_cell.length_c   1.000
_cell.angle_alpha   90.00
_cell.angle_beta   90.00
_cell.angle_gamma   90.00
#
_symmetry.space_group_name_H-M   'P 1'
#
loop_
_entity.id
_entity.type
_entity.pdbx_description
1 polymer ?
#
loop_
_entity_poly.entity_id
_entity_poly.type
_entity_poly.pdbx_seq_one_letter_code
_entity_poly.pdbx_strand_id
1 'polypeptide(L)'
;MRFLLTFHCEATGQWRCLDTALLPDFRSARAEDLPAALRDEPDLVMRWLLGRYEIANTLTPGAKSLHPSGQRDLVTIYALGANRSVIGFENAYNGAWLEMFLLENQPLGHIAIRKVFSSSGAMAKLEERAARPLHPSDAACRLTVSRIIEHRQVWGNQCKTDAGRTAALVERT
;
A
#
# COMPACT_ATOMS: atom_id res chain seq x y z
N MET A 1 18.35 -11.99 -4.96
CA MET A 1 18.26 -11.03 -3.84
C MET A 1 17.04 -10.15 -4.09
N ARG A 2 16.28 -9.80 -3.06
CA ARG A 2 15.13 -8.89 -3.17
C ARG A 2 15.47 -7.56 -2.51
N PHE A 3 14.75 -6.51 -2.87
CA PHE A 3 14.88 -5.20 -2.24
C PHE A 3 13.53 -4.70 -1.77
N LEU A 4 13.55 -3.94 -0.69
CA LEU A 4 12.42 -3.16 -0.21
C LEU A 4 12.67 -1.70 -0.53
N LEU A 5 11.75 -1.10 -1.28
CA LEU A 5 11.75 0.32 -1.61
C LEU A 5 10.72 1.01 -0.74
N THR A 6 11.13 2.07 -0.06
CA THR A 6 10.26 2.80 0.88
C THR A 6 10.31 4.29 0.61
N PHE A 7 9.17 4.96 0.64
CA PHE A 7 9.11 6.41 0.73
C PHE A 7 7.92 6.85 1.59
N HIS A 8 8.03 8.04 2.18
CA HIS A 8 6.94 8.63 2.94
C HIS A 8 6.14 9.57 2.02
N CYS A 9 4.87 9.24 1.78
CA CYS A 9 3.98 10.09 1.00
C CYS A 9 3.39 11.18 1.88
N GLU A 10 3.84 12.42 1.72
CA GLU A 10 3.29 13.57 2.45
C GLU A 10 1.79 13.76 2.21
N ALA A 11 1.36 13.49 0.97
CA ALA A 11 -0.02 13.66 0.54
C ALA A 11 -1.02 12.78 1.31
N THR A 12 -0.58 11.60 1.74
CA THR A 12 -1.41 10.66 2.52
C THR A 12 -0.95 10.55 3.97
N GLY A 13 0.17 11.16 4.34
CA GLY A 13 0.80 11.02 5.66
C GLY A 13 1.20 9.57 5.98
N GLN A 14 1.52 8.77 4.96
CA GLN A 14 1.73 7.33 5.10
C GLN A 14 3.00 6.87 4.40
N TRP A 15 3.65 5.87 4.99
CA TRP A 15 4.72 5.12 4.34
C TRP A 15 4.17 4.22 3.24
N ARG A 16 4.90 4.16 2.14
CA ARG A 16 4.62 3.35 0.96
C ARG A 16 5.78 2.40 0.76
N CYS A 17 5.48 1.12 0.61
CA CYS A 17 6.45 0.06 0.42
C CYS A 17 6.26 -0.61 -0.94
N LEU A 18 7.36 -0.93 -1.61
CA LEU A 18 7.38 -1.76 -2.82
C LEU A 18 8.44 -2.86 -2.66
N ASP A 19 8.02 -4.10 -2.85
CA ASP A 19 8.89 -5.27 -2.87
C ASP A 19 9.27 -5.60 -4.31
N THR A 20 10.55 -5.79 -4.60
CA THR A 20 10.99 -6.11 -5.96
C THR A 20 10.55 -7.50 -6.43
N ALA A 21 9.98 -8.35 -5.57
CA ALA A 21 9.28 -9.56 -6.01
C ALA A 21 8.06 -9.25 -6.90
N LEU A 22 7.54 -8.02 -6.87
CA LEU A 22 6.47 -7.54 -7.73
C LEU A 22 6.98 -7.00 -9.09
N LEU A 23 8.29 -7.00 -9.31
CA LEU A 23 8.91 -6.62 -10.59
C LEU A 23 9.27 -7.91 -11.35
N PRO A 24 8.39 -8.43 -12.22
CA PRO A 24 8.58 -9.73 -12.87
C PRO A 24 9.84 -9.80 -13.74
N ASP A 25 10.24 -8.67 -14.35
CA ASP A 25 11.39 -8.59 -15.23
C ASP A 25 12.70 -8.17 -14.53
N PHE A 26 12.66 -7.91 -13.22
CA PHE A 26 13.84 -7.58 -12.44
C PHE A 26 14.67 -8.84 -12.08
N ARG A 27 15.45 -9.33 -13.04
CA ARG A 27 16.24 -10.58 -12.91
C ARG A 27 17.65 -10.39 -12.40
N SER A 28 18.20 -9.18 -12.51
CA SER A 28 19.62 -8.95 -12.20
C SER A 28 19.94 -9.06 -10.71
N ALA A 29 18.93 -8.87 -9.85
CA ALA A 29 19.07 -8.88 -8.38
C ALA A 29 20.16 -7.94 -7.86
N ARG A 30 20.50 -6.90 -8.63
CA ARG A 30 21.51 -5.87 -8.33
C ARG A 30 20.80 -4.54 -8.08
N ALA A 31 21.21 -3.82 -7.04
CA ALA A 31 20.55 -2.57 -6.66
C ALA A 31 20.70 -1.50 -7.75
N GLU A 32 21.81 -1.51 -8.46
CA GLU A 32 22.17 -0.55 -9.51
C GLU A 32 21.20 -0.59 -10.71
N ASP A 33 20.56 -1.73 -10.95
CA ASP A 33 19.62 -1.93 -12.05
C ASP A 33 18.18 -1.55 -11.68
N LEU A 34 17.91 -1.21 -10.40
CA LEU A 34 16.56 -0.86 -9.93
C LEU A 34 15.94 0.31 -10.69
N PRO A 35 16.65 1.43 -10.97
CA PRO A 35 16.06 2.52 -11.74
C PRO A 35 15.59 2.09 -13.13
N ALA A 36 16.31 1.18 -13.78
CA ALA A 36 15.90 0.65 -15.08
C ALA A 36 14.65 -0.23 -14.94
N ALA A 37 14.66 -1.19 -14.01
CA ALA A 37 13.55 -2.11 -13.79
C ALA A 37 12.25 -1.41 -13.37
N LEU A 38 12.33 -0.30 -12.62
CA LEU A 38 11.16 0.50 -12.27
C LEU A 38 10.56 1.21 -13.48
N ARG A 39 11.38 1.61 -14.46
CA ARG A 39 10.87 2.24 -15.70
C ARG A 39 10.20 1.25 -16.63
N ASP A 40 10.64 0.00 -16.61
CA ASP A 40 10.04 -1.07 -17.39
C ASP A 40 8.64 -1.47 -16.84
N GLU A 41 8.31 -1.03 -15.62
CA GLU A 41 7.04 -1.29 -14.92
C GLU A 41 6.27 0.01 -14.58
N PRO A 42 5.90 0.83 -15.58
CA PRO A 42 5.37 2.17 -15.35
C PRO A 42 4.02 2.18 -14.62
N ASP A 43 3.15 1.19 -14.86
CA ASP A 43 1.84 1.11 -14.20
C ASP A 43 1.96 0.79 -12.71
N LEU A 44 2.87 -0.12 -12.36
CA LEU A 44 3.16 -0.45 -10.96
C LEU A 44 3.76 0.76 -10.25
N VAL A 45 4.73 1.43 -10.87
CA VAL A 45 5.33 2.64 -10.32
C VAL A 45 4.30 3.75 -10.15
N MET A 46 3.44 3.97 -11.14
CA MET A 46 2.38 4.97 -11.07
C MET A 46 1.41 4.67 -9.93
N ARG A 47 0.95 3.42 -9.77
CA ARG A 47 0.10 3.02 -8.63
C ARG A 47 0.81 3.18 -7.29
N TRP A 48 2.06 2.75 -7.19
CA TRP A 48 2.85 2.83 -5.97
C TRP A 48 3.12 4.29 -5.56
N LEU A 49 3.47 5.15 -6.51
CA LEU A 49 3.69 6.59 -6.33
C LEU A 49 2.41 7.43 -6.41
N LEU A 50 1.23 6.80 -6.44
CA LEU A 50 -0.08 7.46 -6.47
C LEU A 50 -0.27 8.41 -7.67
N GLY A 51 0.47 8.21 -8.77
CA GLY A 51 0.49 9.09 -9.93
C GLY A 51 0.97 10.52 -9.63
N ARG A 52 1.61 10.73 -8.48
CA ARG A 52 2.02 12.04 -7.96
C ARG A 52 3.52 12.27 -8.01
N TYR A 53 4.29 11.23 -8.27
CA TYR A 53 5.74 11.29 -8.30
C TYR A 53 6.32 10.54 -9.50
N GLU A 54 7.48 10.99 -9.96
CA GLU A 54 8.30 10.34 -10.97
C GLU A 54 9.68 10.00 -10.39
N ILE A 55 10.28 8.92 -10.88
CA ILE A 55 11.55 8.35 -10.40
C ILE A 55 12.71 8.91 -11.23
N ALA A 56 13.80 9.31 -10.57
CA ALA A 56 15.04 9.69 -11.23
C ALA A 56 15.83 8.49 -11.77
N ASN A 57 16.68 8.72 -12.75
CA ASN A 57 17.37 7.65 -13.48
C ASN A 57 18.54 7.01 -12.73
N THR A 58 18.92 7.54 -11.57
CA THR A 58 20.18 7.19 -10.90
C THR A 58 19.95 6.76 -9.47
N LEU A 59 20.57 5.63 -9.11
CA LEU A 59 20.76 5.22 -7.74
C LEU A 59 21.95 6.00 -7.15
N THR A 60 21.71 6.68 -6.03
CA THR A 60 22.78 7.27 -5.22
C THR A 60 23.14 6.30 -4.10
N PRO A 61 24.40 5.87 -3.99
CA PRO A 61 24.85 5.01 -2.89
C PRO A 61 24.57 5.66 -1.53
N GLY A 62 24.15 4.85 -0.54
CA GLY A 62 23.86 5.33 0.79
C GLY A 62 25.14 5.68 1.55
N ALA A 63 25.46 6.97 1.71
CA ALA A 63 26.40 7.40 2.74
C ALA A 63 25.69 7.38 4.10
N LYS A 64 26.37 6.94 5.16
CA LYS A 64 25.85 6.95 6.55
C LYS A 64 25.39 8.37 6.93
N SER A 65 24.09 8.65 6.89
CA SER A 65 23.48 9.80 7.59
C SER A 65 21.97 9.62 7.66
N LEU A 66 21.47 9.20 8.83
CA LEU A 66 20.72 9.99 9.82
C LEU A 66 19.21 10.08 9.53
N HIS A 67 18.45 9.22 10.24
CA HIS A 67 17.10 9.39 10.80
C HIS A 67 15.96 10.00 9.93
N PRO A 68 14.68 9.66 10.22
CA PRO A 68 13.63 9.44 9.25
C PRO A 68 12.80 10.70 8.96
N SER A 69 13.31 11.88 9.33
CA SER A 69 12.52 13.11 9.43
C SER A 69 13.08 14.24 8.55
N GLY A 70 13.27 13.99 7.25
CA GLY A 70 13.71 15.07 6.37
C GLY A 70 13.93 14.74 4.89
N GLN A 71 14.01 13.47 4.50
CA GLN A 71 14.15 13.10 3.09
C GLN A 71 12.76 13.08 2.42
N ARG A 72 12.25 14.27 2.10
CA ARG A 72 10.89 14.47 1.57
C ARG A 72 10.69 13.98 0.13
N ASP A 73 11.78 13.69 -0.59
CA ASP A 73 11.75 13.40 -2.03
C ASP A 73 12.72 12.25 -2.42
N LEU A 74 12.84 11.23 -1.57
CA LEU A 74 13.68 10.06 -1.86
C LEU A 74 12.93 8.75 -1.62
N VAL A 75 13.18 7.79 -2.49
CA VAL A 75 12.93 6.38 -2.26
C VAL A 75 14.20 5.79 -1.66
N THR A 76 14.08 5.21 -0.46
CA THR A 76 15.18 4.50 0.20
C THR A 76 15.10 3.02 -0.12
N ILE A 77 16.26 2.42 -0.41
CA ILE A 77 16.38 1.01 -0.79
C ILE A 77 17.05 0.23 0.33
N TYR A 78 16.43 -0.88 0.71
CA TYR A 78 16.95 -1.81 1.69
C TYR A 78 17.10 -3.20 1.07
N ALA A 79 18.13 -3.94 1.52
CA ALA A 79 18.20 -5.37 1.25
C ALA A 79 17.00 -6.07 1.90
N LEU A 80 16.29 -6.90 1.13
CA LEU A 80 15.24 -7.76 1.65
C LEU A 80 15.66 -9.22 1.47
N GLY A 81 15.79 -9.94 2.58
CA GLY A 81 16.10 -11.37 2.56
C GLY A 81 15.04 -12.15 1.77
N ALA A 82 15.45 -13.19 1.05
CA ALA A 82 14.54 -13.98 0.20
C ALA A 82 13.31 -14.53 0.95
N ASN A 83 13.47 -14.83 2.24
CA ASN A 83 12.45 -15.41 3.11
C ASN A 83 11.60 -14.37 3.87
N ARG A 84 11.90 -13.07 3.74
CA ARG A 84 11.11 -12.01 4.38
C ARG A 84 9.99 -11.62 3.44
N SER A 85 8.75 -11.89 3.83
CA SER A 85 7.58 -11.33 3.14
C SER A 85 7.39 -9.90 3.62
N VAL A 86 7.24 -8.96 2.69
CA VAL A 86 6.68 -7.66 3.03
C VAL A 86 5.21 -7.90 3.37
N ILE A 87 4.83 -7.55 4.59
CA ILE A 87 3.43 -7.53 4.97
C ILE A 87 2.84 -6.34 4.20
N GLY A 88 1.81 -6.57 3.38
CA GLY A 88 1.01 -5.49 2.82
C GLY A 88 1.51 -4.84 1.52
N PHE A 89 0.72 -5.00 0.46
CA PHE A 89 0.82 -4.22 -0.78
C PHE A 89 -0.20 -3.08 -0.75
N GLU A 90 0.19 -1.92 -1.27
CA GLU A 90 -0.63 -0.72 -1.53
C GLU A 90 -1.42 -0.07 -0.39
N ASN A 91 -2.10 -0.78 0.51
CA ASN A 91 -3.02 -0.16 1.49
C ASN A 91 -2.99 -0.80 2.88
N ALA A 92 -2.10 -1.76 3.13
CA ALA A 92 -1.98 -2.37 4.44
C ALA A 92 -1.04 -1.55 5.32
N TYR A 93 -1.52 -1.21 6.52
CA TYR A 93 -0.76 -0.46 7.51
C TYR A 93 0.48 -1.24 7.96
N ASN A 94 1.66 -0.74 7.60
CA ASN A 94 2.93 -1.37 7.89
C ASN A 94 3.72 -0.68 9.01
N GLY A 95 3.11 0.29 9.73
CA GLY A 95 3.81 1.23 10.60
C GLY A 95 4.82 0.58 11.56
N ALA A 96 4.36 -0.27 12.48
CA ALA A 96 5.24 -0.87 13.49
C ALA A 96 6.26 -1.84 12.89
N TRP A 97 5.88 -2.65 11.90
CA TRP A 97 6.81 -3.56 11.23
C TRP A 97 7.90 -2.80 10.48
N LEU A 98 7.50 -1.77 9.73
CA LEU A 98 8.41 -0.94 8.96
C LEU A 98 9.35 -0.19 9.88
N GLU A 99 8.85 0.42 10.96
CA GLU A 99 9.69 1.11 11.95
C GLU A 99 10.78 0.19 12.51
N MET A 100 10.42 -1.02 12.95
CA MET A 100 11.40 -2.01 13.41
C MET A 100 12.38 -2.39 12.29
N PHE A 101 11.89 -2.64 11.08
CA PHE A 101 12.73 -2.97 9.94
C PHE A 101 13.75 -1.85 9.63
N LEU A 102 13.32 -0.59 9.63
CA LEU A 102 14.17 0.56 9.35
C LEU A 102 15.23 0.78 10.45
N LEU A 103 14.95 0.42 11.70
CA LEU A 103 15.92 0.47 12.80
C LEU A 103 17.00 -0.61 12.68
N GLU A 104 16.63 -1.80 12.19
CA GLU A 104 17.52 -2.96 12.10
C GLU A 104 18.35 -3.02 10.82
N ASN A 105 17.93 -2.33 9.75
CA ASN A 105 18.52 -2.48 8.42
C ASN A 105 19.15 -1.18 7.93
N GLN A 106 20.36 -1.29 7.38
CA GLN A 106 21.03 -0.16 6.75
C GLN A 106 20.53 0.03 5.31
N PRO A 107 20.29 1.28 4.87
CA PRO A 107 19.94 1.54 3.49
C PRO A 107 21.12 1.24 2.57
N LEU A 108 20.86 0.62 1.43
CA LEU A 108 21.85 0.40 0.36
C LEU A 108 22.06 1.67 -0.47
N GLY A 109 21.02 2.47 -0.59
CA GLY A 109 21.04 3.71 -1.36
C GLY A 109 19.66 4.33 -1.51
N HIS A 110 19.63 5.37 -2.32
CA HIS A 110 18.44 6.19 -2.52
C HIS A 110 18.23 6.46 -4.02
N ILE A 111 16.97 6.46 -4.45
CA ILE A 111 16.57 6.97 -5.76
C ILE A 111 15.78 8.25 -5.53
N ALA A 112 16.15 9.33 -6.21
CA ALA A 112 15.40 10.56 -6.11
C ALA A 112 14.02 10.42 -6.74
N ILE A 113 13.01 11.02 -6.12
CA ILE A 113 11.68 11.17 -6.70
C ILE A 113 11.35 12.64 -6.83
N ARG A 114 10.62 13.01 -7.88
CA ARG A 114 10.13 14.37 -8.08
C ARG A 114 8.62 14.38 -8.04
N LYS A 115 8.05 15.32 -7.31
CA LYS A 115 6.60 15.55 -7.35
C LYS A 115 6.22 16.03 -8.74
N VAL A 116 5.27 15.36 -9.36
CA VAL A 116 4.71 15.77 -10.64
C VAL A 116 3.32 16.32 -10.38
N PHE A 117 3.09 17.56 -10.78
CA PHE A 117 1.75 18.10 -10.85
C PHE A 117 1.07 17.44 -12.05
N SER A 118 0.42 16.30 -11.82
CA SER A 118 -0.49 15.73 -12.80
C SER A 118 -1.60 16.76 -13.04
N SER A 119 -1.54 17.46 -14.17
CA SER A 119 -2.66 18.20 -14.76
C SER A 119 -3.70 17.28 -15.39
N SER A 120 -3.72 15.99 -15.01
CA SER A 120 -4.74 15.05 -15.48
C SER A 120 -6.05 15.32 -14.78
N GLY A 121 -7.09 15.66 -15.57
CA GLY A 121 -8.47 15.82 -15.10
C GLY A 121 -9.05 14.62 -14.34
N ALA A 122 -8.38 13.46 -14.35
CA ALA A 122 -8.72 12.32 -13.49
C ALA A 122 -8.41 12.58 -12.00
N MET A 123 -7.31 13.24 -11.67
CA MET A 123 -6.98 13.63 -10.29
C MET A 123 -7.91 14.74 -9.78
N ALA A 124 -8.25 15.71 -10.64
CA ALA A 124 -9.23 16.75 -10.30
C ALA A 124 -10.60 16.15 -9.96
N LYS A 125 -11.05 15.12 -10.69
CA LYS A 125 -12.30 14.40 -10.39
C LYS A 125 -12.24 13.59 -9.08
N LEU A 126 -11.07 13.09 -8.70
CA LEU A 126 -10.89 12.40 -7.42
C LEU A 126 -10.83 13.38 -6.24
N GLU A 127 -10.17 14.53 -6.42
CA GLU A 127 -10.13 15.60 -5.42
C GLU A 127 -11.50 16.27 -5.25
N GLU A 128 -12.27 16.47 -6.33
CA GLU A 128 -13.66 16.93 -6.27
C GLU A 128 -14.57 15.92 -5.54
N ARG A 129 -14.36 14.61 -5.74
CA ARG A 129 -15.07 13.56 -5.00
C ARG A 129 -14.66 13.49 -3.54
N ALA A 130 -13.40 13.75 -3.21
CA ALA A 130 -12.93 13.80 -1.83
C ALA A 130 -13.39 15.08 -1.10
N ALA A 131 -13.53 16.19 -1.82
CA ALA A 131 -14.02 17.46 -1.31
C ALA A 131 -15.55 17.49 -1.12
N ARG A 132 -16.28 16.49 -1.64
CA ARG A 132 -17.71 16.33 -1.44
C ARG A 132 -17.96 15.24 -0.39
N PRO A 133 -18.30 15.59 0.86
CA PRO A 133 -18.62 14.60 1.89
C PRO A 133 -19.71 13.65 1.37
N LEU A 134 -19.53 12.36 1.61
CA LEU A 134 -20.52 11.33 1.26
C LEU A 134 -21.87 11.71 1.89
N HIS A 135 -22.86 12.02 1.04
CA HIS A 135 -24.17 12.41 1.52
C HIS A 135 -25.04 11.15 1.66
N PRO A 136 -25.88 11.02 2.70
CA PRO A 136 -26.75 9.86 2.88
C PRO A 136 -27.69 9.58 1.71
N SER A 137 -27.95 10.59 0.87
CA SER A 137 -28.73 10.47 -0.37
C SER A 137 -27.94 9.95 -1.57
N ASP A 138 -26.65 9.65 -1.43
CA ASP A 138 -25.84 9.13 -2.53
C ASP A 138 -26.13 7.65 -2.75
N ALA A 139 -26.18 7.25 -4.03
CA ALA A 139 -26.51 5.88 -4.40
C ALA A 139 -25.54 4.85 -3.80
N ALA A 140 -24.25 5.19 -3.71
CA ALA A 140 -23.24 4.34 -3.10
C ALA A 140 -23.49 4.14 -1.58
N CYS A 141 -23.89 5.19 -0.86
CA CYS A 141 -24.27 5.11 0.55
C CYS A 141 -25.51 4.25 0.74
N ARG A 142 -26.57 4.47 -0.05
CA ARG A 142 -27.78 3.63 0.01
C ARG A 142 -27.50 2.16 -0.29
N LEU A 143 -26.72 1.87 -1.33
CA LEU A 143 -26.34 0.49 -1.68
C LEU A 143 -25.55 -0.20 -0.58
N THR A 144 -24.65 0.54 0.08
CA THR A 144 -23.85 0.00 1.19
C THR A 144 -24.73 -0.27 2.41
N VAL A 145 -25.63 0.65 2.74
CA VAL A 145 -26.61 0.47 3.84
C VAL A 145 -27.53 -0.72 3.56
N SER A 146 -28.06 -0.86 2.34
CA SER A 146 -28.88 -2.02 1.95
C SER A 146 -28.13 -3.33 2.12
N ARG A 147 -26.87 -3.41 1.68
CA ARG A 147 -26.03 -4.61 1.86
C ARG A 147 -25.74 -4.92 3.32
N ILE A 148 -25.52 -3.91 4.17
CA ILE A 148 -25.33 -4.11 5.61
C ILE A 148 -26.62 -4.65 6.26
N ILE A 149 -27.78 -4.15 5.86
CA ILE A 149 -29.08 -4.62 6.35
C ILE A 149 -29.32 -6.07 5.92
N GLU A 150 -29.08 -6.41 4.65
CA GLU A 150 -29.17 -7.77 4.13
C GLU A 150 -28.22 -8.72 4.88
N HIS A 151 -26.96 -8.32 5.06
CA HIS A 151 -25.98 -9.13 5.79
C HIS A 151 -26.39 -9.36 7.25
N ARG A 152 -26.94 -8.34 7.93
CA ARG A 152 -27.47 -8.48 9.30
C ARG A 152 -28.68 -9.40 9.37
N GLN A 153 -29.56 -9.38 8.36
CA GLN A 153 -30.71 -10.27 8.29
C GLN A 153 -30.28 -11.73 8.05
N VAL A 154 -29.33 -11.95 7.15
CA VAL A 154 -28.73 -13.28 6.91
C VAL A 154 -28.07 -13.81 8.19
N TRP A 155 -27.30 -12.98 8.89
CA TRP A 155 -26.66 -13.35 10.16
C TRP A 155 -27.69 -13.65 11.27
N GLY A 156 -28.73 -12.82 11.40
CA GLY A 156 -29.80 -13.04 12.36
C GLY A 156 -30.60 -14.33 12.10
N ASN A 157 -30.79 -14.69 10.82
CA ASN A 157 -31.42 -15.93 10.43
C ASN A 157 -30.51 -17.15 10.69
N GLN A 158 -29.20 -17.04 10.47
CA GLN A 158 -28.23 -18.09 10.80
C GLN A 158 -28.19 -18.36 12.31
N CYS A 159 -28.12 -17.33 13.16
CA CYS A 159 -28.17 -17.50 14.62
C CYS A 159 -29.46 -18.16 15.11
N LYS A 160 -30.62 -17.84 14.51
CA LYS A 160 -31.90 -18.49 14.86
C LYS A 160 -31.94 -19.96 14.42
N THR A 161 -31.30 -20.30 13.30
CA THR A 161 -31.25 -21.67 12.77
C THR A 161 -30.35 -22.57 13.63
N ASP A 162 -29.23 -22.03 14.14
CA ASP A 162 -28.32 -22.74 15.04
C ASP A 162 -28.91 -22.93 16.45
N ALA A 163 -29.68 -21.96 16.95
CA ALA A 163 -30.44 -22.10 18.20
C ALA A 163 -31.54 -23.19 18.11
N GLY A 164 -32.19 -23.33 16.95
CA GLY A 164 -33.16 -24.40 16.69
C GLY A 164 -32.54 -25.80 16.59
N ARG A 165 -31.31 -25.91 16.04
CA ARG A 165 -30.57 -27.18 15.97
C ARG A 165 -30.04 -27.64 17.32
N THR A 166 -29.62 -26.71 18.18
CA THR A 166 -29.15 -27.04 19.53
C THR A 166 -30.30 -27.44 20.45
N ALA A 167 -31.47 -26.79 20.35
CA ALA A 167 -32.65 -27.21 21.12
C ALA A 167 -33.16 -28.62 20.75
N ALA A 168 -33.18 -28.97 19.46
CA ALA A 168 -33.64 -30.28 18.99
C ALA A 168 -32.69 -31.45 19.36
N LEU A 169 -31.42 -31.17 19.67
CA LEU A 169 -30.45 -32.17 20.11
C LEU A 169 -30.60 -32.51 21.60
N VAL A 170 -31.03 -31.54 22.42
CA VAL A 170 -31.18 -31.68 23.88
C VAL A 170 -32.44 -32.46 24.26
N GLU A 171 -33.49 -32.45 23.43
CA GLU A 171 -34.73 -33.22 23.69
C GLU A 171 -34.64 -34.71 23.29
N ARG A 172 -33.51 -35.18 22.75
CA ARG A 172 -33.31 -36.58 22.31
C ARG A 172 -32.27 -37.37 23.11
N THR A 173 -31.82 -36.85 24.25
CA THR A 173 -30.93 -37.55 25.21
C THR A 173 -31.58 -37.61 26.57
#